data_AF-A0A2W4M0R5-F1
#
_entry.id   AF-A0A2W4M0R5-F1
#
_cell.length_a   1.000
_cell.length_b   1.000
_cell.length_c   1.000
_cell.angle_alpha   90.00
_cell.angle_beta   90.00
_cell.angle_gamma   90.00
#
_symmetry.space_group_name_H-M   'P 1'
#
loop_
_entity.id
_entity.type
_entity.pdbx_description
1 polymer ?
#
loop_
_entity_poly.entity_id
_entity_poly.type
_entity_poly.pdbx_seq_one_letter_code
_entity_poly.pdbx_strand_id
1 'polypeptide(L)'
;MRLDDRITIERLQQTNEDEPPRSQILVDGVPTGKLVAGAVLEGAVQWGSFRVLFTTDDVPFEDQLTIVLLDRDLRELDSARIGAPYATGTFSELTLIEPDTIRFRFIGDTLWTVRLLSRPQLRVPFVSEPPGVHRRFGFSRHFVVSGNPKPERS
;
A
#
# COMPACT_ATOMS: atom_id res chain seq x y z
N MET A 1 6.45 8.78 -13.91
CA MET A 1 6.06 8.48 -12.51
C MET A 1 6.74 9.50 -11.59
N ARG A 2 6.13 9.89 -10.46
CA ARG A 2 6.78 10.83 -9.52
C ARG A 2 6.20 10.67 -8.11
N LEU A 3 6.94 11.13 -7.09
CA LEU A 3 6.36 11.34 -5.76
C LEU A 3 5.27 12.42 -5.85
N ASP A 4 4.17 12.24 -5.11
CA ASP A 4 3.05 13.19 -5.06
C ASP A 4 2.96 13.81 -3.67
N ASP A 5 3.86 14.74 -3.36
CA ASP A 5 3.98 15.42 -2.05
C ASP A 5 2.75 16.27 -1.68
N ARG A 6 1.83 16.44 -2.63
CA ARG A 6 0.53 17.11 -2.42
C ARG A 6 -0.46 16.23 -1.70
N ILE A 7 -0.24 14.90 -1.71
CA ILE A 7 -1.09 13.96 -0.99
C ILE A 7 -0.59 13.85 0.44
N THR A 8 -1.49 14.14 1.36
CA THR A 8 -1.33 13.82 2.78
C THR A 8 -2.57 13.08 3.26
N ILE A 9 -2.51 12.53 4.47
CA ILE A 9 -3.66 11.91 5.11
C ILE A 9 -3.86 12.48 6.51
N GLU A 10 -5.10 12.55 6.96
CA GLU A 10 -5.48 12.93 8.31
C GLU A 10 -6.18 11.76 8.99
N ARG A 11 -5.60 11.24 10.08
CA ARG A 11 -6.15 10.11 10.82
C ARG A 11 -7.50 10.50 11.42
N LEU A 12 -8.51 9.66 11.19
CA LEU A 12 -9.81 9.83 11.83
C LEU A 12 -9.75 9.34 13.28
N GLN A 13 -10.45 10.04 14.18
CA GLN A 13 -10.67 9.53 15.53
C GLN A 13 -11.51 8.25 15.45
N GLN A 14 -11.02 7.19 16.07
CA GLN A 14 -11.70 5.91 16.15
C GLN A 14 -12.40 5.80 17.49
N THR A 15 -13.63 5.31 17.48
CA THR A 15 -14.41 5.09 18.71
C THR A 15 -14.07 3.76 19.36
N ASN A 16 -13.46 2.84 18.61
CA ASN A 16 -13.07 1.51 19.07
C ASN A 16 -11.60 1.25 18.69
N GLU A 17 -10.78 0.85 19.66
CA GLU A 17 -9.36 0.54 19.48
C GLU A 17 -9.14 -0.72 18.62
N ASP A 18 -10.13 -1.63 18.56
CA ASP A 18 -10.05 -2.86 17.76
C ASP A 18 -10.32 -2.63 16.26
N GLU A 19 -10.79 -1.45 15.86
CA GLU A 19 -11.03 -1.16 14.44
C GLU A 19 -9.73 -0.83 13.71
N PRO A 20 -9.50 -1.35 12.49
CA PRO A 20 -8.36 -0.94 11.69
C PRO A 20 -8.39 0.57 11.40
N PRO A 21 -7.26 1.28 11.55
CA PRO A 21 -7.21 2.73 11.38
C PRO A 21 -7.60 3.16 9.98
N ARG A 22 -8.21 4.33 9.92
CA ARG A 22 -8.62 5.00 8.68
C ARG A 22 -8.24 6.44 8.71
N SER A 23 -7.90 6.95 7.54
CA SER A 23 -7.54 8.36 7.35
C SER A 23 -8.30 8.95 6.18
N GLN A 24 -8.59 10.25 6.28
CA GLN A 24 -9.09 11.03 5.16
C GLN A 24 -7.94 11.45 4.26
N ILE A 25 -8.12 11.37 2.95
CA ILE A 25 -7.13 11.84 1.97
C ILE A 25 -7.29 13.35 1.80
N LEU A 26 -6.17 14.07 1.89
CA LEU A 26 -6.07 15.49 1.61
C LEU A 26 -5.26 15.68 0.31
N VAL A 27 -5.64 16.69 -0.48
CA VAL A 27 -4.89 17.14 -1.67
C VAL A 27 -4.56 18.60 -1.45
N ASP A 28 -3.26 18.94 -1.46
CA ASP A 28 -2.79 20.30 -1.17
C ASP A 28 -3.33 20.82 0.18
N GLY A 29 -3.44 19.92 1.16
CA GLY A 29 -4.00 20.21 2.49
C GLY A 29 -5.53 20.33 2.53
N VAL A 30 -6.24 20.12 1.43
CA VAL A 30 -7.71 20.19 1.37
C VAL A 30 -8.32 18.81 1.52
N PRO A 31 -9.21 18.58 2.52
CA PRO A 31 -9.91 17.31 2.69
C PRO A 31 -10.79 16.97 1.49
N THR A 32 -10.64 15.74 0.98
CA THR A 32 -11.35 15.29 -0.25
C THR A 32 -12.65 14.53 0.03
N GLY A 33 -12.90 14.19 1.30
CA GLY A 33 -13.99 13.29 1.68
C GLY A 33 -13.73 11.81 1.36
N LYS A 34 -12.58 11.46 0.77
CA LYS A 34 -12.20 10.08 0.46
C LYS A 34 -11.39 9.49 1.60
N LEU A 35 -11.58 8.19 1.85
CA LEU A 35 -10.94 7.48 2.94
C LEU A 35 -9.96 6.44 2.42
N VAL A 36 -8.90 6.21 3.19
CA VAL A 36 -7.91 5.14 2.98
C VAL A 36 -7.70 4.39 4.29
N ALA A 37 -7.31 3.12 4.21
CA ALA A 37 -6.86 2.37 5.38
C ALA A 37 -5.47 2.84 5.82
N GLY A 38 -5.17 2.73 7.11
CA GLY A 38 -3.90 3.17 7.69
C GLY A 38 -4.02 4.50 8.45
N ALA A 39 -3.11 4.67 9.39
CA ALA A 39 -2.92 5.85 10.24
C ALA A 39 -1.83 6.78 9.71
N VAL A 40 -0.77 6.24 9.09
CA VAL A 40 0.40 6.98 8.64
C VAL A 40 0.58 6.81 7.14
N LEU A 41 0.93 7.90 6.43
CA LEU A 41 1.28 7.89 5.02
C LEU A 41 2.80 7.74 4.90
N GLU A 42 3.25 6.58 4.44
CA GLU A 42 4.66 6.27 4.19
C GLU A 42 5.16 6.82 2.86
N GLY A 43 4.25 6.94 1.89
CA GLY A 43 4.58 7.52 0.58
C GLY A 43 3.37 7.60 -0.34
N ALA A 44 3.44 8.55 -1.27
CA ALA A 44 2.46 8.72 -2.34
C ALA A 44 3.17 8.87 -3.69
N VAL A 45 2.70 8.13 -4.69
CA VAL A 45 3.28 8.12 -6.04
C VAL A 45 2.20 8.41 -7.06
N GLN A 46 2.44 9.40 -7.93
CA GLN A 46 1.62 9.65 -9.10
C GLN A 46 2.14 8.87 -10.32
N TRP A 47 1.22 8.15 -10.97
CA TRP A 47 1.47 7.44 -12.22
C TRP A 47 0.37 7.76 -13.23
N GLY A 48 0.65 8.70 -14.14
CA GLY A 48 -0.35 9.25 -15.04
C GLY A 48 -1.49 9.92 -14.26
N SER A 49 -2.72 9.44 -14.47
CA SER A 49 -3.92 9.87 -13.73
C SER A 49 -4.19 9.08 -12.45
N PHE A 50 -3.38 8.07 -12.15
CA PHE A 50 -3.52 7.22 -10.97
C PHE A 50 -2.59 7.67 -9.85
N ARG A 51 -2.92 7.26 -8.62
CA ARG A 51 -2.07 7.45 -7.45
C ARG A 51 -1.92 6.14 -6.69
N VAL A 52 -0.73 5.89 -6.19
CA VAL A 52 -0.42 4.75 -5.31
C VAL A 52 -0.07 5.30 -3.94
N LEU A 53 -0.81 4.88 -2.92
CA LEU A 53 -0.55 5.24 -1.53
C LEU A 53 0.01 4.04 -0.78
N PHE A 54 0.99 4.31 0.08
CA PHE A 54 1.60 3.39 1.01
C PHE A 54 1.26 3.86 2.41
N THR A 55 0.53 3.05 3.18
CA THR A 55 0.08 3.43 4.53
C THR A 55 0.35 2.34 5.56
N THR A 56 0.64 2.73 6.80
CA THR A 56 0.83 1.83 7.93
C THR A 56 -0.17 2.15 9.04
N ASP A 57 -0.42 1.17 9.91
CA ASP A 57 -1.49 1.26 10.92
C ASP A 57 -1.01 1.92 12.24
N ASP A 58 0.29 2.18 12.41
CA ASP A 58 0.88 2.75 13.64
C ASP A 58 0.49 1.93 14.89
N VAL A 59 0.49 0.60 14.75
CA VAL A 59 0.18 -0.36 15.81
C VAL A 59 1.50 -0.93 16.34
N PRO A 60 1.81 -0.79 17.64
CA PRO A 60 3.01 -1.37 18.22
C PRO A 60 3.10 -2.87 17.98
N PHE A 61 4.27 -3.36 17.57
CA PHE A 61 4.58 -4.78 17.36
C PHE A 61 3.81 -5.47 16.21
N GLU A 62 2.97 -4.73 15.48
CA GLU A 62 2.27 -5.20 14.28
C GLU A 62 2.52 -4.24 13.11
N ASP A 63 3.59 -4.48 12.36
CA ASP A 63 3.87 -3.70 11.17
C ASP A 63 3.11 -4.29 9.97
N GLN A 64 2.11 -3.56 9.50
CA GLN A 64 1.36 -3.86 8.28
C GLN A 64 1.42 -2.66 7.34
N LEU A 65 1.88 -2.90 6.11
CA LEU A 65 1.86 -1.92 5.02
C LEU A 65 0.67 -2.19 4.10
N THR A 66 -0.21 -1.21 3.94
CA THR A 66 -1.26 -1.23 2.93
C THR A 66 -0.81 -0.43 1.71
N ILE A 67 -0.98 -1.03 0.53
CA ILE A 67 -0.72 -0.45 -0.78
C ILE A 67 -2.07 -0.27 -1.47
N VAL A 68 -2.41 0.97 -1.83
CA VAL A 68 -3.70 1.30 -2.45
C VAL A 68 -3.48 2.00 -3.78
N LEU A 69 -4.05 1.46 -4.85
CA LEU A 69 -4.12 2.13 -6.14
C LEU A 69 -5.45 2.90 -6.23
N LEU A 70 -5.36 4.18 -6.54
CA LEU A 70 -6.47 5.10 -6.69
C LEU A 70 -6.60 5.60 -8.13
N ASP A 71 -7.84 5.80 -8.58
CA ASP A 71 -8.14 6.52 -9.82
C ASP A 71 -7.95 8.05 -9.67
N ARG A 72 -8.26 8.78 -10.75
CA ARG A 72 -8.16 10.25 -10.79
C ARG A 72 -9.06 10.97 -9.79
N ASP A 73 -10.16 10.33 -9.40
CA ASP A 73 -11.18 10.82 -8.46
C ASP A 73 -10.96 10.24 -7.05
N LEU A 74 -9.79 9.63 -6.82
CA LEU A 74 -9.36 9.02 -5.56
C LEU A 74 -10.27 7.84 -5.13
N ARG A 75 -10.83 7.09 -6.08
CA ARG A 75 -11.52 5.82 -5.80
C ARG A 75 -10.51 4.67 -5.82
N GLU A 76 -10.61 3.78 -4.85
CA GLU A 76 -9.82 2.54 -4.78
C GLU A 76 -10.13 1.63 -5.98
N LEU A 77 -9.08 1.29 -6.73
CA LEU A 77 -9.13 0.36 -7.87
C LEU A 77 -8.56 -1.01 -7.53
N ASP A 78 -7.57 -1.05 -6.64
CA ASP A 78 -6.89 -2.27 -6.20
C ASP A 78 -6.17 -1.99 -4.88
N SER A 79 -6.03 -3.01 -4.04
CA SER A 79 -5.29 -2.91 -2.79
C SER A 79 -4.62 -4.23 -2.41
N ALA A 80 -3.49 -4.11 -1.73
CA ALA A 80 -2.76 -5.23 -1.15
C ALA A 80 -2.19 -4.82 0.21
N ARG A 81 -2.01 -5.79 1.09
CA ARG A 81 -1.36 -5.62 2.38
C ARG A 81 -0.11 -6.49 2.42
N ILE A 82 0.97 -5.95 2.96
CA ILE A 82 2.19 -6.67 3.27
C ILE A 82 2.31 -6.68 4.78
N GLY A 83 2.37 -7.86 5.38
CA GLY A 83 2.48 -8.04 6.82
C GLY A 83 2.87 -9.47 7.15
N ALA A 84 3.46 -9.68 8.32
CA ALA A 84 3.68 -11.01 8.85
C ALA A 84 3.50 -10.96 10.38
N PRO A 85 2.92 -12.02 10.99
CA PRO A 85 2.81 -12.09 12.45
C PRO A 85 4.19 -11.94 13.11
N TYR A 86 4.27 -11.12 14.16
CA TYR A 86 5.49 -10.90 14.95
C TYR A 86 6.66 -10.25 14.18
N ALA A 87 6.44 -9.80 12.95
CA ALA A 87 7.45 -9.13 12.17
C ALA A 87 7.39 -7.62 12.39
N THR A 88 8.56 -7.01 12.59
CA THR A 88 8.72 -5.56 12.53
C THR A 88 9.38 -5.16 11.22
N GLY A 89 8.96 -4.01 10.67
CA GLY A 89 9.37 -3.53 9.37
C GLY A 89 9.30 -2.01 9.31
N THR A 90 10.40 -1.39 8.90
CA THR A 90 10.42 0.03 8.56
C THR A 90 10.24 0.20 7.06
N PHE A 91 9.29 1.02 6.65
CA PHE A 91 9.17 1.41 5.25
C PHE A 91 10.32 2.35 4.89
N SER A 92 11.08 2.01 3.85
CA SER A 92 12.28 2.78 3.47
C SER A 92 12.69 2.56 2.02
N GLU A 93 13.66 3.34 1.56
CA GLU A 93 14.28 3.21 0.22
C GLU A 93 13.28 3.24 -0.95
N LEU A 94 12.20 4.02 -0.82
CA LEU A 94 11.21 4.20 -1.89
C LEU A 94 11.88 4.77 -3.15
N THR A 95 11.92 3.94 -4.19
CA THR A 95 12.56 4.22 -5.47
C THR A 95 11.57 4.02 -6.60
N LEU A 96 11.58 4.95 -7.56
CA LEU A 96 10.74 4.91 -8.75
C LEU A 96 11.55 4.42 -9.95
N ILE A 97 11.11 3.35 -10.58
CA ILE A 97 11.70 2.76 -11.79
C ILE A 97 10.69 2.90 -12.92
N GLU A 98 10.97 3.83 -13.84
CA GLU A 98 10.10 4.06 -14.99
C GLU A 98 10.01 2.81 -15.88
N PRO A 99 8.84 2.56 -16.52
CA PRO A 99 7.66 3.43 -16.55
C PRO A 99 6.62 3.15 -15.45
N ASP A 100 6.71 2.02 -14.75
CA ASP A 100 5.56 1.44 -14.03
C ASP A 100 5.91 0.72 -12.71
N THR A 101 7.15 0.83 -12.24
CA THR A 101 7.66 -0.01 -11.15
C THR A 101 8.10 0.80 -9.94
N ILE A 102 7.52 0.51 -8.78
CA ILE A 102 7.88 1.12 -7.49
C ILE A 102 8.61 0.08 -6.66
N ARG A 103 9.75 0.45 -6.07
CA ARG A 103 10.56 -0.44 -5.24
C ARG A 103 10.76 0.18 -3.87
N PHE A 104 10.71 -0.61 -2.81
CA PHE A 104 10.93 -0.14 -1.44
C PHE A 104 11.37 -1.32 -0.56
N ARG A 105 11.88 -1.02 0.62
CA ARG A 105 12.17 -2.00 1.65
C ARG A 105 11.09 -1.97 2.72
N PHE A 106 10.70 -3.15 3.16
CA PHE A 106 9.76 -3.36 4.26
C PHE A 106 9.90 -4.79 4.80
N ILE A 107 9.59 -5.00 6.09
CA ILE A 107 9.63 -6.28 6.83
C ILE A 107 10.83 -7.19 6.53
N GLY A 108 11.70 -7.39 7.53
CA GLY A 108 12.85 -8.29 7.39
C GLY A 108 13.85 -7.86 6.32
N ASP A 109 13.97 -6.55 6.09
CA ASP A 109 14.79 -5.94 5.04
C ASP A 109 14.44 -6.44 3.61
N THR A 110 13.21 -6.94 3.41
CA THR A 110 12.80 -7.49 2.12
C THR A 110 12.65 -6.36 1.12
N LEU A 111 13.30 -6.50 -0.04
CA LEU A 111 13.13 -5.60 -1.17
C LEU A 111 11.85 -5.97 -1.92
N TRP A 112 10.83 -5.13 -1.78
CA TRP A 112 9.53 -5.28 -2.42
C TRP A 112 9.46 -4.48 -3.71
N THR A 113 8.72 -5.01 -4.66
CA THR A 113 8.45 -4.36 -5.95
C THR A 113 6.95 -4.40 -6.25
N VAL A 114 6.40 -3.24 -6.59
CA VAL A 114 5.03 -3.05 -7.07
C VAL A 114 5.11 -2.64 -8.53
N ARG A 115 4.64 -3.52 -9.43
CA ARG A 115 4.53 -3.21 -10.86
C ARG A 115 3.09 -2.86 -11.21
N LEU A 116 2.87 -1.64 -11.67
CA LEU A 116 1.57 -1.11 -12.08
C LEU A 116 1.18 -1.64 -13.46
N LEU A 117 -0.12 -1.86 -13.67
CA LEU A 117 -0.66 -2.43 -14.89
C LEU A 117 -1.53 -1.40 -15.59
N SER A 118 -1.20 -1.06 -16.84
CA SER A 118 -1.98 -0.08 -17.62
C SER A 118 -3.40 -0.55 -17.94
N ARG A 119 -3.64 -1.86 -17.82
CA ARG A 119 -4.96 -2.50 -17.91
C ARG A 119 -5.06 -3.56 -16.82
N PRO A 120 -6.24 -3.77 -16.22
CA PRO A 120 -6.43 -4.83 -15.25
C PRO A 120 -6.07 -6.19 -15.86
N GLN A 121 -5.37 -7.01 -15.09
CA GLN A 121 -5.11 -8.41 -15.44
C GLN A 121 -6.04 -9.31 -14.63
N LEU A 122 -6.48 -10.40 -15.24
CA LEU A 122 -7.20 -11.45 -14.52
C LEU A 122 -6.31 -12.04 -13.43
N ARG A 123 -6.91 -12.27 -12.26
CA ARG A 123 -6.30 -12.92 -11.11
C ARG A 123 -7.16 -14.09 -10.71
N VAL A 124 -6.52 -15.24 -10.47
CA VAL A 124 -7.17 -16.37 -9.80
C VAL A 124 -7.00 -16.16 -8.29
N PRO A 125 -8.09 -16.07 -7.51
CA PRO A 125 -7.99 -15.99 -6.06
C PRO A 125 -7.16 -17.16 -5.51
N PHE A 126 -6.35 -16.90 -4.48
CA PHE A 126 -5.53 -17.89 -3.75
C PHE A 126 -4.33 -18.48 -4.51
N VAL A 127 -4.02 -18.03 -5.74
CA VAL A 127 -2.84 -18.47 -6.49
C VAL A 127 -1.85 -17.31 -6.67
N SER A 128 -0.61 -17.50 -6.19
CA SER A 128 0.62 -16.73 -6.50
C SER A 128 0.78 -15.30 -5.94
N GLU A 129 0.30 -15.00 -4.74
CA GLU A 129 0.87 -13.85 -4.00
C GLU A 129 2.12 -14.31 -3.24
N PRO A 130 3.18 -13.47 -3.14
CA PRO A 130 4.32 -13.78 -2.28
C PRO A 130 3.90 -13.99 -0.81
N PRO A 131 4.66 -14.74 0.00
CA PRO A 131 4.40 -14.84 1.43
C PRO A 131 4.27 -13.47 2.10
N GLY A 132 3.28 -13.31 2.97
CA GLY A 132 2.97 -12.04 3.66
C GLY A 132 2.18 -11.03 2.82
N VAL A 133 1.87 -11.32 1.56
CA VAL A 133 1.03 -10.46 0.72
C VAL A 133 -0.42 -10.95 0.75
N HIS A 134 -1.30 -10.08 1.24
CA HIS A 134 -2.74 -10.34 1.33
C HIS A 134 -3.52 -9.37 0.46
N ARG A 135 -4.59 -9.85 -0.18
CA ARG A 135 -5.49 -9.03 -0.99
C ARG A 135 -6.94 -9.33 -0.65
N ARG A 136 -7.81 -8.35 -0.88
CA ARG A 136 -9.25 -8.61 -0.90
C ARG A 136 -9.59 -9.59 -2.02
N PHE A 137 -10.68 -10.34 -1.83
CA PHE A 137 -11.17 -11.25 -2.84
C PHE A 137 -11.55 -10.48 -4.12
N GLY A 138 -11.09 -10.96 -5.28
CA GLY A 138 -11.31 -10.30 -6.57
C GLY A 138 -10.68 -11.08 -7.72
N PHE A 139 -11.27 -10.92 -8.90
CA PHE A 139 -10.85 -11.60 -10.15
C PHE A 139 -9.95 -10.74 -11.04
N SER A 140 -9.65 -9.52 -10.63
CA SER A 140 -8.73 -8.63 -11.33
C SER A 140 -7.74 -7.99 -10.37
N ARG A 141 -6.60 -7.57 -10.93
CA ARG A 141 -5.60 -6.75 -10.25
C ARG A 141 -5.10 -5.67 -11.20
N HIS A 142 -4.76 -4.52 -10.63
CA HIS A 142 -4.17 -3.38 -11.33
C HIS A 142 -2.70 -3.19 -11.00
N PHE A 143 -2.17 -3.96 -10.06
CA PHE A 143 -0.72 -4.06 -9.84
C PHE A 143 -0.32 -5.47 -9.39
N VAL A 144 0.96 -5.79 -9.55
CA VAL A 144 1.58 -7.02 -9.05
C VAL A 144 2.55 -6.67 -7.93
N VAL A 145 2.45 -7.36 -6.80
CA VAL A 145 3.43 -7.27 -5.71
C VAL A 145 4.37 -8.45 -5.83
N SER A 146 5.66 -8.20 -5.70
CA SER A 146 6.70 -9.23 -5.68
C SER A 146 7.73 -8.89 -4.62
N GLY A 147 8.27 -9.92 -3.99
CA GLY A 147 9.29 -9.85 -2.97
C GLY A 147 9.73 -11.27 -2.65
N ASN A 148 10.96 -11.41 -2.14
CA ASN A 148 11.47 -12.70 -1.69
C ASN A 148 11.78 -12.62 -0.19
N PRO A 149 10.75 -12.57 0.66
CA PRO A 149 10.96 -12.50 2.09
C PRO A 149 11.69 -13.76 2.55
N LYS A 150 12.72 -13.57 3.39
CA LYS A 150 13.42 -14.71 4.00
C LYS A 150 12.47 -15.36 5.02
N PRO A 151 12.43 -16.70 5.10
CA PRO A 151 11.77 -17.36 6.22
C PRO A 151 12.43 -16.88 7.52
N GLU A 152 11.65 -16.60 8.55
CA GLU A 152 12.21 -16.38 9.89
C GLU A 152 13.03 -17.60 10.29
N ARG A 153 14.28 -17.37 10.72
CA ARG A 153 15.07 -18.43 11.35
C ARG A 153 14.45 -18.69 12.71
N SER A 154 13.86 -19.88 12.85
CA SER A 154 13.41 -20.45 14.12
C SER A 154 14.59 -20.63 15.08
#